data_AF-A0A351WXX5-F1
#
_entry.id   AF-A0A351WXX5-F1
#
_cell.length_a   1.000
_cell.length_b   1.000
_cell.length_c   1.000
_cell.angle_alpha   90.00
_cell.angle_beta   90.00
_cell.angle_gamma   90.00
#
_symmetry.space_group_name_H-M   'P 1'
#
loop_
_entity.id
_entity.type
_entity.pdbx_description
1 polymer ?
#
loop_
_entity_poly.entity_id
_entity_poly.type
_entity_poly.pdbx_seq_one_letter_code
_entity_poly.pdbx_strand_id
1 'polypeptide(L)'
;MKSIKLVLISALLLITAACGGGGGGSSTPPTPSTITGVAAAGIIKGGSVKAFSPYSSVTAADKKQIGTTATTLTDGTYSINLGTYTGPVIVEVSGGSYVDEATGATVVIPASAPLRAVAISASGSVDVAVTPLTDLAAKQAATLAGIGKKVTATEIDKANSQISDLFKVTDIVAVQPLDASATLVGTDAQKQYTLALAALSQYVAGGSTLTDLATSIDAGGVMTPAEATKVETALSTFIASGNNLTGVTTVPDTLQNIGTTTLTLTVALSGTGVKSVDAIINLPAGTSVAADANGAPLAGVLTKLITATNYSLEGVTSTGTLHVIFNVADQASMPAGDILTIKVDVAAGQTAPAASAFTVGDATKLKDVNGAVVSGAAITLR
;
A
#
# COMPACT_ATOMS: atom_id res chain seq x y z
N MET A 1 35.67 -39.61 -79.15
CA MET A 1 34.64 -39.96 -80.16
C MET A 1 33.28 -39.53 -79.62
N LYS A 2 32.45 -38.94 -80.49
CA LYS A 2 31.09 -38.40 -80.29
C LYS A 2 30.98 -36.98 -79.73
N SER A 3 30.67 -36.14 -80.69
CA SER A 3 30.38 -34.73 -80.77
C SER A 3 28.86 -34.47 -80.83
N ILE A 4 28.44 -33.22 -80.55
CA ILE A 4 27.29 -32.50 -81.18
C ILE A 4 25.88 -32.96 -80.68
N LYS A 5 24.94 -32.13 -80.16
CA LYS A 5 24.26 -30.88 -80.63
C LYS A 5 23.70 -30.14 -79.38
N LEU A 6 23.93 -28.84 -79.13
CA LEU A 6 23.28 -27.63 -79.66
C LEU A 6 21.76 -27.77 -79.89
N VAL A 7 20.92 -26.98 -79.17
CA VAL A 7 19.70 -26.30 -79.68
C VAL A 7 18.93 -25.55 -78.57
N LEU A 8 18.80 -24.22 -78.81
CA LEU A 8 17.74 -23.24 -78.52
C LEU A 8 17.33 -22.88 -77.07
N ILE A 9 17.61 -21.64 -76.62
CA ILE A 9 16.81 -20.37 -76.76
C ILE A 9 15.64 -20.29 -75.77
N SER A 10 15.73 -19.39 -74.79
CA SER A 10 14.78 -18.28 -74.61
C SER A 10 15.26 -17.32 -73.52
N ALA A 11 15.15 -16.03 -73.81
CA ALA A 11 15.70 -14.90 -73.07
C ALA A 11 14.83 -14.47 -71.88
N LEU A 12 15.45 -13.85 -70.87
CA LEU A 12 14.88 -12.65 -70.24
C LEU A 12 15.96 -11.84 -69.49
N LEU A 13 16.08 -10.56 -69.88
CA LEU A 13 16.89 -9.53 -69.23
C LEU A 13 16.47 -9.31 -67.77
N LEU A 14 17.43 -8.99 -66.89
CA LEU A 14 17.21 -8.14 -65.70
C LEU A 14 18.53 -7.44 -65.27
N ILE A 15 18.61 -6.17 -65.69
CA ILE A 15 19.27 -5.01 -65.08
C ILE A 15 19.60 -5.14 -63.57
N THR A 16 20.88 -5.02 -63.22
CA THR A 16 21.34 -4.84 -61.83
C THR A 16 21.34 -3.35 -61.47
N ALA A 17 20.33 -2.95 -60.69
CA ALA A 17 20.34 -1.68 -59.97
C ALA A 17 21.15 -1.82 -58.68
N ALA A 18 22.23 -1.05 -58.56
CA ALA A 18 22.91 -0.80 -57.31
C ALA A 18 22.01 0.10 -56.43
N CYS A 19 21.56 -0.42 -55.29
CA CYS A 19 20.85 0.34 -54.27
C CYS A 19 21.54 0.10 -52.93
N GLY A 20 22.24 1.14 -52.43
CA GLY A 20 22.76 1.18 -51.07
C GLY A 20 21.60 1.40 -50.10
N GLY A 21 21.37 0.41 -49.23
CA GLY A 21 20.40 0.50 -48.14
C GLY A 21 21.08 0.99 -46.87
N GLY A 22 20.95 2.28 -46.57
CA GLY A 22 21.27 2.84 -45.25
C GLY A 22 20.26 2.35 -44.22
N GLY A 23 20.70 1.53 -43.28
CA GLY A 23 19.91 1.09 -42.14
C GLY A 23 19.68 2.25 -41.17
N GLY A 24 18.59 2.99 -41.37
CA GLY A 24 18.08 3.93 -40.38
C GLY A 24 17.55 3.16 -39.18
N GLY A 25 18.40 2.97 -38.17
CA GLY A 25 17.96 2.57 -36.85
C GLY A 25 17.02 3.63 -36.31
N SER A 26 15.72 3.37 -36.39
CA SER A 26 14.70 4.20 -35.77
C SER A 26 14.84 4.02 -34.26
N SER A 27 15.72 4.79 -33.64
CA SER A 27 15.77 4.92 -32.18
C SER A 27 14.49 5.64 -31.78
N THR A 28 13.49 4.88 -31.32
CA THR A 28 12.36 5.44 -30.59
C THR A 28 12.92 6.37 -29.51
N PRO A 29 12.59 7.67 -29.53
CA PRO A 29 13.06 8.59 -28.51
C PRO A 29 12.70 8.04 -27.12
N PRO A 30 13.59 8.14 -26.12
CA PRO A 30 13.27 7.68 -24.77
C PRO A 30 12.00 8.40 -24.29
N THR A 31 11.02 7.62 -23.84
CA THR A 31 9.77 8.15 -23.31
C THR A 31 10.09 8.99 -22.07
N PRO A 32 9.70 10.28 -22.03
CA PRO A 32 10.01 11.12 -20.88
C PRO A 32 9.27 10.63 -19.63
N SER A 33 9.95 10.70 -18.49
CA SER A 33 9.37 10.39 -17.19
C SER A 33 8.65 11.62 -16.64
N THR A 34 7.44 11.41 -16.10
CA THR A 34 6.61 12.45 -15.48
C THR A 34 6.11 11.96 -14.14
N ILE A 35 6.16 12.82 -13.13
CA ILE A 35 5.49 12.59 -11.85
C ILE A 35 4.26 13.49 -11.78
N THR A 36 3.12 12.88 -11.48
CA THR A 36 1.86 13.54 -11.20
C THR A 36 1.43 13.26 -9.77
N GLY A 37 0.51 14.06 -9.22
CA GLY A 37 -0.08 13.76 -7.92
C GLY A 37 -0.78 14.93 -7.29
N VAL A 38 -1.21 14.74 -6.05
CA VAL A 38 -1.86 15.72 -5.19
C VAL A 38 -0.99 15.96 -3.97
N ALA A 39 -0.77 17.23 -3.63
CA ALA A 39 -0.16 17.61 -2.38
C ALA A 39 -1.26 17.90 -1.34
N ALA A 40 -1.29 17.14 -0.23
CA ALA A 40 -2.34 17.28 0.78
C ALA A 40 -1.86 17.04 2.22
N ALA A 41 -2.07 18.04 3.08
CA ALA A 41 -2.20 17.94 4.54
C ALA A 41 -3.55 18.57 4.97
N GLY A 42 -4.55 18.45 4.09
CA GLY A 42 -5.42 19.50 3.59
C GLY A 42 -4.95 19.92 2.20
N ILE A 43 -5.84 20.17 1.24
CA ILE A 43 -5.41 20.45 -0.15
C ILE A 43 -4.44 21.64 -0.20
N ILE A 44 -3.20 21.39 -0.63
CA ILE A 44 -2.11 22.38 -0.62
C ILE A 44 -2.16 23.21 -1.90
N LYS A 45 -2.55 24.47 -1.77
CA LYS A 45 -2.73 25.40 -2.89
C LYS A 45 -1.49 26.28 -3.07
N GLY A 46 -0.98 26.36 -4.30
CA GLY A 46 0.12 27.24 -4.67
C GLY A 46 1.47 26.90 -4.02
N GLY A 47 1.70 25.64 -3.67
CA GLY A 47 2.99 25.15 -3.15
C GLY A 47 4.01 24.97 -4.27
N SER A 48 5.30 25.21 -3.98
CA SER A 48 6.39 24.84 -4.88
C SER A 48 6.70 23.36 -4.71
N VAL A 49 6.68 22.62 -5.83
CA VAL A 49 7.01 21.20 -5.87
C VAL A 49 8.36 21.00 -6.56
N LYS A 50 9.25 20.23 -5.95
CA LYS A 50 10.58 19.93 -6.48
C LYS A 50 10.85 18.43 -6.39
N ALA A 51 11.35 17.85 -7.47
CA ALA A 51 11.82 16.47 -7.49
C ALA A 51 13.34 16.45 -7.42
N PHE A 52 13.89 15.57 -6.59
CA PHE A 52 15.33 15.40 -6.38
C PHE A 52 15.73 13.93 -6.56
N SER A 53 16.96 13.71 -7.01
CA SER A 53 17.55 12.36 -6.91
C SER A 53 17.79 12.02 -5.44
N PRO A 54 17.86 10.73 -5.06
CA PRO A 54 18.03 10.33 -3.67
C PRO A 54 19.24 11.00 -3.02
N TYR A 55 19.04 11.55 -1.82
CA TYR A 55 20.07 12.23 -1.05
C TYR A 55 20.12 11.73 0.39
N SER A 56 21.22 12.05 1.07
CA SER A 56 21.40 11.79 2.49
C SER A 56 20.78 12.93 3.30
N SER A 57 20.23 12.63 4.47
CA SER A 57 19.66 13.63 5.38
C SER A 57 20.69 14.57 6.01
N VAL A 58 21.99 14.30 5.85
CA VAL A 58 23.06 15.00 6.59
C VAL A 58 23.49 16.32 5.95
N THR A 59 23.36 16.49 4.62
CA THR A 59 23.72 17.77 3.98
C THR A 59 22.76 18.18 2.87
N ALA A 60 22.38 19.46 2.83
CA ALA A 60 21.60 20.02 1.73
C ALA A 60 22.37 20.05 0.40
N ALA A 61 23.70 20.02 0.44
CA ALA A 61 24.58 19.98 -0.73
C ALA A 61 24.42 18.70 -1.57
N ASP A 62 23.93 17.61 -0.96
CA ASP A 62 23.65 16.36 -1.66
C ASP A 62 22.40 16.40 -2.54
N LYS A 63 21.56 17.44 -2.41
CA LYS A 63 20.32 17.56 -3.18
C LYS A 63 20.63 17.94 -4.63
N LYS A 64 20.33 17.04 -5.56
CA LYS A 64 20.33 17.33 -7.00
C LYS A 64 18.89 17.39 -7.52
N GLN A 65 18.42 18.59 -7.83
CA GLN A 65 17.09 18.81 -8.40
C GLN A 65 17.02 18.22 -9.81
N ILE A 66 15.96 17.47 -10.08
CA ILE A 66 15.66 16.85 -11.37
C ILE A 66 14.59 17.65 -12.10
N GLY A 67 13.60 18.16 -11.37
CA GLY A 67 12.49 18.92 -11.94
C GLY A 67 11.76 19.75 -10.88
N THR A 68 10.92 20.67 -11.33
CA THR A 68 10.11 21.52 -10.45
C THR A 68 8.81 21.95 -11.14
N THR A 69 7.79 22.21 -10.35
CA THR A 69 6.49 22.76 -10.77
C THR A 69 5.86 23.49 -9.57
N ALA A 70 4.58 23.84 -9.67
CA ALA A 70 3.76 24.26 -8.54
C ALA A 70 2.48 23.43 -8.44
N THR A 71 1.89 23.39 -7.26
CA THR A 71 0.53 22.85 -7.11
C THR A 71 -0.48 23.85 -7.66
N THR A 72 -1.61 23.35 -8.17
CA THR A 72 -2.71 24.23 -8.59
C THR A 72 -3.26 25.03 -7.40
N LEU A 73 -3.99 26.10 -7.70
CA LEU A 73 -4.68 26.90 -6.70
C LEU A 73 -6.05 26.31 -6.31
N THR A 74 -6.51 25.24 -6.96
CA THR A 74 -7.86 24.70 -6.82
C THR A 74 -7.87 23.38 -6.07
N ASP A 75 -7.09 22.40 -6.53
CA ASP A 75 -7.17 21.00 -6.10
C ASP A 75 -5.82 20.42 -5.64
N GLY A 76 -4.77 21.26 -5.58
CA GLY A 76 -3.45 20.86 -5.10
C GLY A 76 -2.74 19.85 -6.01
N THR A 77 -3.27 19.59 -7.21
CA THR A 77 -2.63 18.72 -8.20
C THR A 77 -1.34 19.34 -8.72
N TYR A 78 -0.41 18.51 -9.17
CA TYR A 78 0.84 18.95 -9.77
C TYR A 78 1.32 17.95 -10.84
N SER A 79 2.19 18.42 -11.73
CA SER A 79 2.85 17.59 -12.75
C SER A 79 4.28 18.08 -13.00
N ILE A 80 5.26 17.20 -12.85
CA ILE A 80 6.69 17.46 -13.05
C ILE A 80 7.20 16.60 -14.19
N ASN A 81 7.74 17.22 -15.24
CA ASN A 81 8.51 16.53 -16.25
C ASN A 81 9.96 16.33 -15.76
N LEU A 82 10.42 15.08 -15.74
CA LEU A 82 11.76 14.71 -15.29
C LEU A 82 12.73 14.41 -16.45
N GLY A 83 12.31 14.67 -17.68
CA GLY A 83 13.07 14.35 -18.88
C GLY A 83 13.34 12.84 -18.97
N THR A 84 14.59 12.47 -19.12
CA THR A 84 15.02 11.06 -19.23
C THR A 84 15.42 10.44 -17.90
N TYR A 85 15.16 11.09 -16.77
CA TYR A 85 15.50 10.53 -15.46
C TYR A 85 14.68 9.27 -15.19
N THR A 86 15.34 8.24 -14.67
CA THR A 86 14.73 7.00 -14.18
C THR A 86 15.39 6.59 -12.88
N GLY A 87 14.64 5.98 -11.99
CA GLY A 87 15.12 5.52 -10.67
C GLY A 87 14.42 6.23 -9.52
N PRO A 88 14.86 6.00 -8.27
CA PRO A 88 14.17 6.52 -7.11
C PRO A 88 14.20 8.05 -7.06
N VAL A 89 13.22 8.64 -6.40
CA VAL A 89 13.02 10.10 -6.38
C VAL A 89 12.50 10.54 -5.02
N ILE A 90 12.88 11.74 -4.61
CA ILE A 90 12.31 12.43 -3.45
C ILE A 90 11.58 13.67 -3.98
N VAL A 91 10.28 13.76 -3.73
CA VAL A 91 9.45 14.92 -4.07
C VAL A 91 9.26 15.76 -2.82
N GLU A 92 9.54 17.05 -2.89
CA GLU A 92 9.33 18.00 -1.79
C GLU A 92 8.28 19.04 -2.18
N VAL A 93 7.35 19.31 -1.27
CA VAL A 93 6.40 20.43 -1.35
C VAL A 93 6.68 21.41 -0.22
N SER A 94 6.83 22.68 -0.56
CA SER A 94 6.97 23.78 0.40
C SER A 94 6.30 25.05 -0.09
N GLY A 95 6.05 26.00 0.81
CA GLY A 95 5.21 27.14 0.51
C GLY A 95 3.75 26.71 0.28
N GLY A 96 2.97 27.60 -0.32
CA GLY A 96 1.53 27.40 -0.43
C GLY A 96 0.84 27.36 0.94
N SER A 97 -0.45 27.09 0.92
CA SER A 97 -1.24 26.93 2.12
C SER A 97 -2.34 25.90 1.96
N TYR A 98 -2.82 25.38 3.07
CA TYR A 98 -3.96 24.48 3.16
C TYR A 98 -4.85 24.89 4.34
N VAL A 99 -6.09 24.39 4.35
CA VAL A 99 -6.96 24.47 5.53
C VAL A 99 -6.80 23.17 6.29
N ASP A 100 -6.36 23.24 7.54
CA ASP A 100 -6.19 22.09 8.42
C ASP A 100 -7.55 21.52 8.81
N GLU A 101 -7.74 20.22 8.58
CA GLU A 101 -9.05 19.56 8.72
C GLU A 101 -9.56 19.53 10.16
N ALA A 102 -8.65 19.39 11.13
CA ALA A 102 -9.02 19.30 12.53
C ALA A 102 -9.37 20.65 13.14
N THR A 103 -8.69 21.73 12.72
CA THR A 103 -8.82 23.06 13.34
C THR A 103 -9.60 24.07 12.49
N GLY A 104 -9.71 23.84 11.18
CA GLY A 104 -10.23 24.80 10.21
C GLY A 104 -9.31 26.00 9.95
N ALA A 105 -8.11 26.02 10.54
CA ALA A 105 -7.16 27.11 10.36
C ALA A 105 -6.41 27.00 9.03
N THR A 106 -6.09 28.15 8.42
CA THR A 106 -5.18 28.16 7.26
C THR A 106 -3.74 28.06 7.74
N VAL A 107 -3.02 27.06 7.23
CA VAL A 107 -1.63 26.77 7.56
C VAL A 107 -0.75 26.92 6.32
N VAL A 108 0.43 27.51 6.50
CA VAL A 108 1.45 27.67 5.45
C VAL A 108 2.53 26.62 5.64
N ILE A 109 2.98 25.97 4.56
CA ILE A 109 4.10 25.02 4.65
C ILE A 109 5.41 25.80 4.62
N PRO A 110 6.20 25.80 5.70
CA PRO A 110 7.44 26.57 5.73
C PRO A 110 8.49 25.97 4.79
N ALA A 111 9.26 26.83 4.12
CA ALA A 111 10.36 26.40 3.26
C ALA A 111 11.45 25.60 4.01
N SER A 112 11.58 25.80 5.32
CA SER A 112 12.53 25.09 6.19
C SER A 112 12.08 23.68 6.57
N ALA A 113 10.80 23.34 6.42
CA ALA A 113 10.26 22.02 6.72
C ALA A 113 9.25 21.61 5.63
N PRO A 114 9.74 21.26 4.42
CA PRO A 114 8.89 20.75 3.35
C PRO A 114 8.24 19.42 3.75
N LEU A 115 7.07 19.13 3.19
CA LEU A 115 6.55 17.77 3.13
C LEU A 115 7.29 17.00 2.04
N ARG A 116 7.62 15.74 2.32
CA ARG A 116 8.34 14.86 1.41
C ARG A 116 7.47 13.69 0.97
N ALA A 117 7.76 13.16 -0.20
CA ALA A 117 7.35 11.82 -0.63
C ALA A 117 8.54 11.12 -1.28
N VAL A 118 8.60 9.79 -1.11
CA VAL A 118 9.65 8.95 -1.71
C VAL A 118 9.01 7.89 -2.60
N ALA A 119 9.49 7.78 -3.83
CA ALA A 119 9.02 6.76 -4.77
C ALA A 119 10.21 5.94 -5.31
N ILE A 120 10.01 4.63 -5.45
CA ILE A 120 11.07 3.68 -5.82
C ILE A 120 11.56 3.86 -7.26
N SER A 121 10.73 4.42 -8.14
CA SER A 121 11.04 4.63 -9.54
C SER A 121 10.18 5.74 -10.12
N ALA A 122 10.80 6.65 -10.88
CA ALA A 122 10.13 7.60 -11.75
C ALA A 122 10.40 7.23 -13.21
N SER A 123 9.66 6.25 -13.73
CA SER A 123 9.77 5.78 -15.12
C SER A 123 8.41 5.85 -15.81
N GLY A 124 8.32 6.53 -16.94
CA GLY A 124 7.03 6.81 -17.59
C GLY A 124 6.19 7.77 -16.74
N SER A 125 4.88 7.52 -16.62
CA SER A 125 3.99 8.31 -15.75
C SER A 125 3.83 7.62 -14.40
N VAL A 126 4.15 8.33 -13.31
CA VAL A 126 4.05 7.81 -11.94
C VAL A 126 3.27 8.80 -11.08
N ASP A 127 2.28 8.29 -10.35
CA ASP A 127 1.52 9.07 -9.38
C ASP A 127 2.21 9.05 -8.01
N VAL A 128 2.39 10.22 -7.41
CA VAL A 128 3.04 10.42 -6.11
C VAL A 128 2.24 11.46 -5.31
N ALA A 129 1.48 11.01 -4.32
CA ALA A 129 0.89 11.91 -3.34
C ALA A 129 1.99 12.50 -2.45
N VAL A 130 1.90 13.79 -2.11
CA VAL A 130 2.80 14.42 -1.14
C VAL A 130 2.00 14.85 0.08
N THR A 131 2.13 14.09 1.16
CA THR A 131 1.27 14.18 2.35
C THR A 131 2.08 14.01 3.64
N PRO A 132 1.49 14.31 4.81
CA PRO A 132 2.08 13.94 6.10
C PRO A 132 2.47 12.45 6.21
N LEU A 133 1.70 11.53 5.60
CA LEU A 133 2.03 10.09 5.61
C LEU A 133 3.25 9.79 4.75
N THR A 134 3.36 10.36 3.56
CA THR A 134 4.57 10.18 2.74
C THR A 134 5.79 10.87 3.34
N ASP A 135 5.59 11.94 4.12
CA ASP A 135 6.69 12.60 4.86
C ASP A 135 7.19 11.72 6.01
N LEU A 136 6.27 11.04 6.73
CA LEU A 136 6.63 10.00 7.69
C LEU A 136 7.39 8.86 7.02
N ALA A 137 6.95 8.41 5.83
CA ALA A 137 7.65 7.37 5.08
C ALA A 137 9.04 7.82 4.62
N ALA A 138 9.20 9.09 4.19
CA ALA A 138 10.51 9.65 3.85
C ALA A 138 11.46 9.69 5.06
N LYS A 139 10.95 10.05 6.25
CA LYS A 139 11.71 10.00 7.52
C LYS A 139 12.11 8.56 7.86
N GLN A 140 11.18 7.62 7.73
CA GLN A 140 11.43 6.20 8.00
C GLN A 140 12.45 5.61 7.02
N ALA A 141 12.39 5.95 5.73
CA ALA A 141 13.39 5.53 4.75
C ALA A 141 14.79 6.05 5.12
N ALA A 142 14.90 7.28 5.60
CA ALA A 142 16.16 7.83 6.09
C ALA A 142 16.67 7.10 7.34
N THR A 143 15.79 6.75 8.28
CA THR A 143 16.12 5.91 9.46
C THR A 143 16.65 4.54 9.03
N LEU A 144 15.97 3.87 8.10
CA LEU A 144 16.35 2.57 7.57
C LEU A 144 17.70 2.61 6.82
N ALA A 145 17.94 3.68 6.05
CA ALA A 145 19.21 3.85 5.34
C ALA A 145 20.36 4.06 6.33
N GLY A 146 20.09 4.75 7.44
CA GLY A 146 21.06 5.09 8.46
C GLY A 146 21.76 6.43 8.18
N ILE A 147 22.38 6.97 9.23
CA ILE A 147 22.99 8.31 9.21
C ILE A 147 24.05 8.41 8.10
N GLY A 148 23.96 9.47 7.30
CA GLY A 148 24.95 9.79 6.25
C GLY A 148 24.75 9.05 4.94
N LYS A 149 23.82 8.08 4.86
CA LYS A 149 23.58 7.29 3.66
C LYS A 149 22.44 7.87 2.82
N LYS A 150 22.57 7.73 1.50
CA LYS A 150 21.49 8.04 0.56
C LYS A 150 20.46 6.90 0.64
N VAL A 151 19.18 7.26 0.65
CA VAL A 151 18.08 6.28 0.57
C VAL A 151 18.13 5.54 -0.77
N THR A 152 17.90 4.22 -0.76
CA THR A 152 17.79 3.43 -1.99
C THR A 152 16.35 2.97 -2.21
N ALA A 153 16.08 2.32 -3.35
CA ALA A 153 14.76 1.75 -3.63
C ALA A 153 14.30 0.78 -2.52
N THR A 154 15.22 0.02 -1.92
CA THR A 154 14.91 -0.96 -0.87
C THR A 154 14.38 -0.30 0.40
N GLU A 155 15.04 0.76 0.89
CA GLU A 155 14.58 1.46 2.08
C GLU A 155 13.29 2.26 1.82
N ILE A 156 13.13 2.79 0.60
CA ILE A 156 11.91 3.49 0.19
C ILE A 156 10.72 2.54 0.17
N ASP A 157 10.86 1.38 -0.48
CA ASP A 157 9.81 0.37 -0.57
C ASP A 157 9.37 -0.10 0.82
N LYS A 158 10.34 -0.46 1.66
CA LYS A 158 10.10 -0.89 3.03
C LYS A 158 9.40 0.20 3.86
N ALA A 159 9.86 1.45 3.77
CA ALA A 159 9.26 2.55 4.53
C ALA A 159 7.83 2.86 4.08
N ASN A 160 7.58 2.87 2.77
CA ASN A 160 6.24 3.10 2.22
C ASN A 160 5.27 1.99 2.66
N SER A 161 5.70 0.73 2.63
CA SER A 161 4.90 -0.40 3.14
C SER A 161 4.62 -0.25 4.64
N GLN A 162 5.65 0.02 5.46
CA GLN A 162 5.48 0.17 6.91
C GLN A 162 4.48 1.26 7.28
N ILE A 163 4.56 2.43 6.63
CA ILE A 163 3.63 3.53 6.91
C ILE A 163 2.23 3.24 6.33
N SER A 164 2.15 2.62 5.15
CA SER A 164 0.86 2.18 4.59
C SER A 164 0.14 1.22 5.55
N ASP A 165 0.85 0.22 6.06
CA ASP A 165 0.32 -0.78 7.00
C ASP A 165 -0.09 -0.16 8.34
N LEU A 166 0.76 0.69 8.93
CA LEU A 166 0.45 1.35 10.21
C LEU A 166 -0.80 2.22 10.11
N PHE A 167 -0.99 2.93 8.99
CA PHE A 167 -2.14 3.82 8.81
C PHE A 167 -3.32 3.16 8.08
N LYS A 168 -3.22 1.85 7.84
CA LYS A 168 -4.18 1.01 7.12
C LYS A 168 -4.47 1.48 5.68
N VAL A 169 -3.68 2.39 5.13
CA VAL A 169 -3.86 2.90 3.76
C VAL A 169 -3.23 1.91 2.79
N THR A 170 -3.93 1.54 1.73
CA THR A 170 -3.43 0.50 0.79
C THR A 170 -2.12 0.89 0.10
N ASP A 171 -1.99 2.15 -0.31
CA ASP A 171 -0.77 2.69 -0.91
C ASP A 171 -0.74 4.21 -0.70
N ILE A 172 0.16 4.68 0.16
CA ILE A 172 0.29 6.13 0.46
C ILE A 172 0.95 6.93 -0.67
N VAL A 173 1.55 6.27 -1.67
CA VAL A 173 2.27 6.92 -2.78
C VAL A 173 1.34 7.10 -3.96
N ALA A 174 0.75 6.02 -4.49
CA ALA A 174 -0.01 6.09 -5.74
C ALA A 174 -1.47 6.54 -5.54
N VAL A 175 -2.11 6.19 -4.42
CA VAL A 175 -3.49 6.61 -4.15
C VAL A 175 -3.50 8.10 -3.83
N GLN A 176 -4.31 8.87 -4.54
CA GLN A 176 -4.44 10.31 -4.30
C GLN A 176 -5.52 10.59 -3.25
N PRO A 177 -5.22 11.34 -2.17
CA PRO A 177 -6.24 11.72 -1.20
C PRO A 177 -7.27 12.66 -1.84
N LEU A 178 -8.44 12.75 -1.20
CA LEU A 178 -9.53 13.64 -1.59
C LEU A 178 -9.48 14.92 -0.75
N ASP A 179 -10.29 15.90 -1.15
CA ASP A 179 -10.53 17.09 -0.34
C ASP A 179 -11.52 16.78 0.79
N ALA A 180 -11.06 16.87 2.04
CA ALA A 180 -11.87 16.63 3.24
C ALA A 180 -12.79 17.80 3.62
N SER A 181 -12.76 18.92 2.88
CA SER A 181 -13.65 20.08 3.11
C SER A 181 -15.09 19.87 2.62
N ALA A 182 -15.40 18.71 2.06
CA ALA A 182 -16.73 18.30 1.62
C ALA A 182 -16.93 16.80 1.77
N THR A 183 -18.14 16.33 1.50
CA THR A 183 -18.46 14.90 1.49
C THR A 183 -17.56 14.15 0.52
N LEU A 184 -16.94 13.06 0.97
CA LEU A 184 -15.96 12.34 0.17
C LEU A 184 -16.62 11.56 -0.96
N VAL A 185 -16.22 11.88 -2.19
CA VAL A 185 -16.65 11.18 -3.41
C VAL A 185 -15.42 10.62 -4.12
N GLY A 186 -15.27 9.31 -4.09
CA GLY A 186 -14.12 8.61 -4.66
C GLY A 186 -14.13 7.13 -4.30
N THR A 187 -13.03 6.45 -4.62
CA THR A 187 -12.83 5.04 -4.22
C THR A 187 -12.62 4.92 -2.71
N ASP A 188 -12.85 3.73 -2.16
CA ASP A 188 -12.70 3.51 -0.72
C ASP A 188 -11.25 3.69 -0.24
N ALA A 189 -10.26 3.35 -1.08
CA ALA A 189 -8.85 3.60 -0.80
C ALA A 189 -8.55 5.10 -0.66
N GLN A 190 -9.15 5.95 -1.51
CA GLN A 190 -8.97 7.40 -1.43
C GLN A 190 -9.66 7.98 -0.20
N LYS A 191 -10.87 7.51 0.15
CA LYS A 191 -11.55 7.91 1.39
C LYS A 191 -10.74 7.53 2.63
N GLN A 192 -10.24 6.30 2.66
CA GLN A 192 -9.42 5.79 3.75
C GLN A 192 -8.15 6.61 3.95
N TYR A 193 -7.44 6.92 2.86
CA TYR A 193 -6.27 7.80 2.91
C TYR A 193 -6.65 9.19 3.45
N THR A 194 -7.73 9.78 2.95
CA THR A 194 -8.18 11.11 3.38
C THR A 194 -8.50 11.15 4.89
N LEU A 195 -9.20 10.14 5.40
CA LEU A 195 -9.51 10.04 6.83
C LEU A 195 -8.25 9.78 7.68
N ALA A 196 -7.28 9.00 7.19
CA ALA A 196 -6.00 8.81 7.88
C ALA A 196 -5.20 10.12 7.97
N LEU A 197 -5.25 10.97 6.93
CA LEU A 197 -4.65 12.32 6.97
C LEU A 197 -5.37 13.24 7.95
N ALA A 198 -6.71 13.21 7.98
CA ALA A 198 -7.49 13.98 8.94
C ALA A 198 -7.22 13.54 10.40
N ALA A 199 -7.01 12.24 10.63
CA ALA A 199 -6.56 11.74 11.93
C ALA A 199 -5.19 12.29 12.33
N LEU A 200 -4.24 12.43 11.39
CA LEU A 200 -2.95 13.08 11.65
C LEU A 200 -3.08 14.57 11.93
N SER A 201 -3.94 15.29 11.20
CA SER A 201 -4.27 16.68 11.51
C SER A 201 -4.81 16.81 12.94
N GLN A 202 -5.74 15.94 13.33
CA GLN A 202 -6.30 15.93 14.68
C GLN A 202 -5.29 15.51 15.77
N TYR A 203 -4.37 14.61 15.44
CA TYR A 203 -3.28 14.19 16.33
C TYR A 203 -2.35 15.38 16.64
N VAL A 204 -2.02 16.19 15.61
CA VAL A 204 -1.23 17.41 15.80
C VAL A 204 -2.02 18.48 16.55
N ALA A 205 -3.30 18.68 16.23
CA ALA A 205 -4.18 19.58 16.96
C ALA A 205 -4.33 19.20 18.44
N GLY A 206 -4.19 17.91 18.76
CA GLY A 206 -4.16 17.38 20.13
C GLY A 206 -2.85 17.65 20.91
N GLY A 207 -1.90 18.38 20.30
CA GLY A 207 -0.64 18.81 20.95
C GLY A 207 0.56 17.89 20.74
N SER A 208 0.43 16.84 19.91
CA SER A 208 1.56 16.01 19.51
C SER A 208 2.19 16.54 18.21
N THR A 209 3.35 16.03 17.81
CA THR A 209 4.01 16.43 16.55
C THR A 209 4.25 15.24 15.63
N LEU A 210 4.34 15.50 14.32
CA LEU A 210 4.76 14.47 13.35
C LEU A 210 6.20 13.98 13.59
N THR A 211 7.00 14.71 14.37
CA THR A 211 8.32 14.26 14.81
C THR A 211 8.19 13.22 15.91
N ASP A 212 7.33 13.44 16.92
CA ASP A 212 7.06 12.45 17.98
C ASP A 212 6.61 11.13 17.36
N LEU A 213 5.64 11.21 16.46
CA LEU A 213 5.13 10.07 15.72
C LEU A 213 6.22 9.35 14.92
N ALA A 214 7.05 10.08 14.16
CA ALA A 214 8.16 9.48 13.41
C ALA A 214 9.18 8.79 14.33
N THR A 215 9.51 9.39 15.48
CA THR A 215 10.46 8.79 16.44
C THR A 215 9.89 7.60 17.20
N SER A 216 8.58 7.45 17.21
CA SER A 216 7.90 6.32 17.87
C SER A 216 7.89 5.04 17.03
N ILE A 217 8.27 5.13 15.76
CA ILE A 217 8.31 4.00 14.82
C ILE A 217 9.74 3.47 14.75
N ASP A 218 9.93 2.20 15.06
CA ASP A 218 11.24 1.56 14.99
C ASP A 218 11.60 1.11 13.56
N ALA A 219 12.80 0.55 13.36
CA ALA A 219 13.24 0.03 12.06
C ALA A 219 12.45 -1.20 11.57
N GLY A 220 11.71 -1.85 12.48
CA GLY A 220 10.75 -2.93 12.19
C GLY A 220 9.40 -2.41 11.69
N GLY A 221 9.12 -1.11 11.84
CA GLY A 221 7.81 -0.53 11.51
C GLY A 221 6.82 -0.68 12.66
N VAL A 222 7.30 -0.89 13.89
CA VAL A 222 6.48 -1.00 15.09
C VAL A 222 6.37 0.38 15.72
N MET A 223 5.14 0.88 15.84
CA MET A 223 4.83 2.12 16.57
C MET A 223 4.71 1.84 18.06
N THR A 224 5.14 2.76 18.92
CA THR A 224 4.92 2.62 20.37
C THR A 224 3.42 2.57 20.72
N PRO A 225 3.02 1.85 21.80
CA PRO A 225 1.61 1.79 22.21
C PRO A 225 0.99 3.15 22.48
N ALA A 226 1.74 4.05 23.14
CA ALA A 226 1.25 5.37 23.51
C ALA A 226 0.88 6.23 22.29
N GLU A 227 1.72 6.20 21.24
CA GLU A 227 1.44 6.96 20.02
C GLU A 227 0.33 6.31 19.17
N ALA A 228 0.26 4.98 19.13
CA ALA A 228 -0.84 4.29 18.46
C ALA A 228 -2.21 4.66 19.08
N THR A 229 -2.32 4.64 20.42
CA THR A 229 -3.55 5.08 21.11
C THR A 229 -3.91 6.52 20.79
N LYS A 230 -2.93 7.42 20.69
CA LYS A 230 -3.18 8.82 20.33
C LYS A 230 -3.69 8.97 18.90
N VAL A 231 -3.15 8.21 17.94
CA VAL A 231 -3.62 8.22 16.54
C VAL A 231 -5.06 7.69 16.45
N GLU A 232 -5.37 6.59 17.14
CA GLU A 232 -6.73 6.03 17.20
C GLU A 232 -7.73 7.00 17.85
N THR A 233 -7.32 7.64 18.95
CA THR A 233 -8.10 8.68 19.63
C THR A 233 -8.30 9.89 18.73
N ALA A 234 -7.28 10.29 17.96
CA ALA A 234 -7.37 11.40 17.03
C ALA A 234 -8.34 11.10 15.88
N LEU A 235 -8.34 9.88 15.33
CA LEU A 235 -9.30 9.48 14.30
C LEU A 235 -10.74 9.56 14.81
N SER A 236 -11.02 8.96 15.97
CA SER A 236 -12.37 9.01 16.57
C SER A 236 -12.80 10.44 16.94
N THR A 237 -11.87 11.25 17.46
CA THR A 237 -12.11 12.66 17.78
C THR A 237 -12.44 13.47 16.54
N PHE A 238 -11.67 13.30 15.45
CA PHE A 238 -11.93 13.97 14.19
C PHE A 238 -13.32 13.61 13.67
N ILE A 239 -13.66 12.32 13.61
CA ILE A 239 -14.94 11.84 13.10
C ILE A 239 -16.13 12.42 13.89
N ALA A 240 -15.98 12.55 15.21
CA ALA A 240 -17.00 13.16 16.07
C ALA A 240 -17.00 14.70 16.06
N SER A 241 -16.01 15.34 15.45
CA SER A 241 -15.85 16.80 15.47
C SER A 241 -16.83 17.52 14.53
N GLY A 242 -17.15 18.77 14.85
CA GLY A 242 -17.93 19.64 13.95
C GLY A 242 -17.19 20.10 12.69
N ASN A 243 -15.86 19.89 12.63
CA ASN A 243 -15.04 20.21 11.47
C ASN A 243 -15.00 19.07 10.45
N ASN A 244 -15.52 17.89 10.80
CA ASN A 244 -15.61 16.77 9.88
C ASN A 244 -16.73 16.99 8.84
N LEU A 245 -16.33 17.39 7.64
CA LEU A 245 -17.22 17.60 6.49
C LEU A 245 -17.27 16.39 5.55
N THR A 246 -16.54 15.31 5.86
CA THR A 246 -16.35 14.14 4.99
C THR A 246 -17.61 13.32 4.74
N GLY A 247 -18.64 13.51 5.57
CA GLY A 247 -19.87 12.71 5.58
C GLY A 247 -19.73 11.36 6.32
N VAL A 248 -18.55 11.05 6.85
CA VAL A 248 -18.30 9.84 7.65
C VAL A 248 -18.60 10.11 9.12
N THR A 249 -19.53 9.38 9.71
CA THR A 249 -20.03 9.63 11.09
C THR A 249 -19.59 8.59 12.11
N THR A 250 -18.98 7.50 11.66
CA THR A 250 -18.41 6.43 12.49
C THR A 250 -17.06 6.02 11.94
N VAL A 251 -16.15 5.54 12.80
CA VAL A 251 -14.86 5.01 12.36
C VAL A 251 -15.10 3.86 11.37
N PRO A 252 -14.59 3.96 10.12
CA PRO A 252 -14.72 2.87 9.17
C PRO A 252 -13.97 1.62 9.65
N ASP A 253 -14.55 0.45 9.40
CA ASP A 253 -13.98 -0.85 9.73
C ASP A 253 -12.55 -1.03 9.20
N THR A 254 -12.25 -0.46 8.03
CA THR A 254 -10.93 -0.52 7.39
C THR A 254 -9.85 0.31 8.11
N LEU A 255 -10.25 1.22 9.01
CA LEU A 255 -9.35 2.06 9.81
C LEU A 255 -9.33 1.67 11.29
N GLN A 256 -10.04 0.61 11.68
CA GLN A 256 -9.91 0.07 13.03
C GLN A 256 -8.47 -0.36 13.30
N ASN A 257 -8.03 -0.23 14.56
CA ASN A 257 -6.67 -0.55 14.99
C ASN A 257 -5.57 0.22 14.22
N ILE A 258 -5.84 1.44 13.77
CA ILE A 258 -4.81 2.31 13.21
C ILE A 258 -3.63 2.46 14.18
N GLY A 259 -2.40 2.42 13.66
CA GLY A 259 -1.17 2.35 14.45
C GLY A 259 -0.68 0.93 14.79
N THR A 260 -1.43 -0.11 14.41
CA THR A 260 -1.00 -1.52 14.52
C THR A 260 -0.43 -2.06 13.22
N THR A 261 0.43 -3.07 13.31
CA THR A 261 0.93 -3.80 12.13
C THR A 261 -0.04 -4.91 11.74
N THR A 262 -0.34 -5.06 10.45
CA THR A 262 -1.19 -6.17 9.97
C THR A 262 -0.34 -7.28 9.37
N LEU A 263 -0.61 -8.52 9.78
CA LEU A 263 -0.08 -9.73 9.18
C LEU A 263 -1.17 -10.41 8.35
N THR A 264 -0.75 -11.12 7.31
CA THR A 264 -1.62 -12.01 6.55
C THR A 264 -1.24 -13.44 6.88
N LEU A 265 -2.08 -14.12 7.64
CA LEU A 265 -1.93 -15.54 7.94
C LEU A 265 -2.61 -16.35 6.84
N THR A 266 -1.87 -17.25 6.20
CA THR A 266 -2.44 -18.14 5.18
C THR A 266 -2.81 -19.48 5.78
N VAL A 267 -4.04 -19.91 5.54
CA VAL A 267 -4.54 -21.22 5.95
C VAL A 267 -4.49 -22.15 4.74
N ALA A 268 -3.72 -23.21 4.87
CA ALA A 268 -3.54 -24.21 3.82
C ALA A 268 -4.10 -25.57 4.24
N LEU A 269 -4.79 -26.23 3.31
CA LEU A 269 -5.34 -27.56 3.46
C LEU A 269 -4.41 -28.59 2.82
N SER A 270 -4.21 -29.70 3.51
CA SER A 270 -3.58 -30.91 2.98
C SER A 270 -4.56 -32.08 3.05
N GLY A 271 -4.35 -33.09 2.20
CA GLY A 271 -5.24 -34.25 2.06
C GLY A 271 -6.29 -34.07 0.96
N THR A 272 -7.25 -35.01 0.88
CA THR A 272 -8.32 -35.04 -0.13
C THR A 272 -9.65 -35.39 0.53
N GLY A 273 -10.78 -35.18 -0.15
CA GLY A 273 -12.10 -35.55 0.38
C GLY A 273 -12.73 -34.54 1.34
N VAL A 274 -12.03 -33.46 1.70
CA VAL A 274 -12.55 -32.42 2.60
C VAL A 274 -13.54 -31.52 1.86
N LYS A 275 -14.67 -31.25 2.50
CA LYS A 275 -15.79 -30.46 1.99
C LYS A 275 -16.12 -29.26 2.87
N SER A 276 -15.84 -29.39 4.15
CA SER A 276 -16.05 -28.36 5.16
C SER A 276 -14.85 -28.33 6.10
N VAL A 277 -14.38 -27.12 6.40
CA VAL A 277 -13.36 -26.81 7.39
C VAL A 277 -14.06 -26.09 8.53
N ASP A 278 -13.93 -26.66 9.72
CA ASP A 278 -14.41 -26.11 10.98
C ASP A 278 -13.17 -25.97 11.87
N ALA A 279 -12.45 -24.86 11.71
CA ALA A 279 -11.11 -24.66 12.24
C ALA A 279 -11.10 -23.68 13.41
N ILE A 280 -10.40 -24.06 14.47
CA ILE A 280 -10.09 -23.17 15.59
C ILE A 280 -8.64 -22.75 15.44
N ILE A 281 -8.39 -21.45 15.41
CA ILE A 281 -7.05 -20.88 15.29
C ILE A 281 -6.76 -20.13 16.58
N ASN A 282 -5.75 -20.58 17.32
CA ASN A 282 -5.27 -19.90 18.51
C ASN A 282 -4.34 -18.77 18.07
N LEU A 283 -4.67 -17.56 18.52
CA LEU A 283 -3.92 -16.35 18.25
C LEU A 283 -2.89 -16.12 19.36
N PRO A 284 -1.61 -15.86 19.03
CA PRO A 284 -0.60 -15.54 20.04
C PRO A 284 -0.94 -14.25 20.79
N ALA A 285 -0.41 -14.09 22.00
CA ALA A 285 -0.61 -12.89 22.80
C ALA A 285 -0.17 -11.62 22.05
N GLY A 286 -0.96 -10.55 22.18
CA GLY A 286 -0.70 -9.29 21.46
C GLY A 286 -1.13 -9.31 19.99
N THR A 287 -1.87 -10.33 19.56
CA THR A 287 -2.53 -10.34 18.25
C THR A 287 -4.04 -10.34 18.38
N SER A 288 -4.71 -9.76 17.39
CA SER A 288 -6.16 -9.72 17.29
C SER A 288 -6.60 -9.79 15.84
N VAL A 289 -7.89 -10.02 15.64
CA VAL A 289 -8.54 -9.99 14.35
C VAL A 289 -9.62 -8.92 14.46
N ALA A 290 -9.65 -7.98 13.53
CA ALA A 290 -10.64 -6.91 13.55
C ALA A 290 -12.06 -7.51 13.42
N ALA A 291 -12.93 -7.16 14.35
CA ALA A 291 -14.26 -7.73 14.47
C ALA A 291 -15.29 -6.65 14.85
N ASP A 292 -16.54 -6.91 14.51
CA ASP A 292 -17.66 -6.06 14.91
C ASP A 292 -17.98 -6.21 16.41
N ALA A 293 -18.99 -5.46 16.89
CA ALA A 293 -19.42 -5.52 18.28
C ALA A 293 -19.92 -6.90 18.75
N ASN A 294 -20.23 -7.81 17.81
CA ASN A 294 -20.68 -9.18 18.10
C ASN A 294 -19.53 -10.21 17.99
N GLY A 295 -18.31 -9.77 17.65
CA GLY A 295 -17.16 -10.63 17.45
C GLY A 295 -17.11 -11.28 16.06
N ALA A 296 -17.93 -10.86 15.09
CA ALA A 296 -17.81 -11.32 13.71
C ALA A 296 -16.66 -10.58 13.01
N PRO A 297 -15.74 -11.28 12.30
CA PRO A 297 -14.68 -10.62 11.54
C PRO A 297 -15.22 -9.59 10.55
N LEU A 298 -14.58 -8.43 10.50
CA LEU A 298 -14.96 -7.36 9.58
C LEU A 298 -14.74 -7.75 8.12
N ALA A 299 -15.37 -7.04 7.19
CA ALA A 299 -15.22 -7.28 5.77
C ALA A 299 -13.74 -7.21 5.34
N GLY A 300 -13.28 -8.21 4.57
CA GLY A 300 -11.90 -8.29 4.07
C GLY A 300 -10.87 -8.85 5.06
N VAL A 301 -11.26 -9.12 6.31
CA VAL A 301 -10.42 -9.80 7.30
C VAL A 301 -10.20 -11.26 6.89
N LEU A 302 -11.27 -11.95 6.50
CA LEU A 302 -11.19 -13.28 5.93
C LEU A 302 -11.31 -13.18 4.41
N THR A 303 -10.31 -13.69 3.68
CA THR A 303 -10.32 -13.69 2.21
C THR A 303 -10.18 -15.12 1.70
N LYS A 304 -11.18 -15.58 0.95
CA LYS A 304 -11.12 -16.90 0.28
C LYS A 304 -10.08 -16.89 -0.85
N LEU A 305 -9.36 -17.99 -1.00
CA LEU A 305 -8.37 -18.15 -2.07
C LEU A 305 -8.79 -19.16 -3.15
N ILE A 306 -9.78 -20.01 -2.86
CA ILE A 306 -10.26 -21.02 -3.80
C ILE A 306 -11.48 -20.55 -4.59
N THR A 307 -11.49 -20.87 -5.88
CA THR A 307 -12.55 -20.53 -6.82
C THR A 307 -13.55 -21.67 -6.95
N ALA A 308 -14.76 -21.46 -6.45
CA ALA A 308 -15.95 -22.28 -6.67
C ALA A 308 -17.18 -21.41 -6.38
N THR A 309 -18.30 -21.84 -6.91
CA THR A 309 -19.51 -21.01 -7.09
C THR A 309 -20.29 -20.78 -5.80
N ASN A 310 -20.10 -21.60 -4.76
CA ASN A 310 -20.86 -21.49 -3.52
C ASN A 310 -20.00 -21.84 -2.30
N TYR A 311 -19.40 -20.84 -1.64
CA TYR A 311 -18.79 -21.02 -0.33
C TYR A 311 -19.49 -20.18 0.73
N SER A 312 -19.60 -20.71 1.95
CA SER A 312 -19.81 -19.89 3.14
C SER A 312 -18.49 -19.75 3.88
N LEU A 313 -18.10 -18.53 4.22
CA LEU A 313 -16.96 -18.23 5.07
C LEU A 313 -17.47 -17.41 6.24
N GLU A 314 -17.47 -18.01 7.41
CA GLU A 314 -17.92 -17.39 8.65
C GLU A 314 -16.77 -17.46 9.65
N GLY A 315 -16.71 -16.46 10.52
CA GLY A 315 -15.83 -16.54 11.66
C GLY A 315 -16.42 -15.86 12.87
N VAL A 316 -15.92 -16.25 14.03
CA VAL A 316 -16.19 -15.57 15.29
C VAL A 316 -14.89 -15.47 16.05
N THR A 317 -14.55 -14.28 16.49
CA THR A 317 -13.40 -14.01 17.34
C THR A 317 -13.82 -14.01 18.80
N SER A 318 -13.02 -14.64 19.64
CA SER A 318 -13.04 -14.47 21.08
C SER A 318 -11.61 -14.19 21.56
N THR A 319 -11.43 -13.86 22.84
CA THR A 319 -10.12 -13.53 23.38
C THR A 319 -9.09 -14.62 23.07
N GLY A 320 -8.14 -14.31 22.18
CA GLY A 320 -7.05 -15.20 21.78
C GLY A 320 -7.42 -16.34 20.83
N THR A 321 -8.64 -16.38 20.27
CA THR A 321 -9.07 -17.45 19.36
C THR A 321 -9.95 -16.92 18.22
N LEU A 322 -9.73 -17.42 17.00
CA LEU A 322 -10.61 -17.26 15.86
C LEU A 322 -11.19 -18.62 15.47
N HIS A 323 -12.51 -18.74 15.51
CA HIS A 323 -13.23 -19.88 14.95
C HIS A 323 -13.60 -19.55 13.50
N VAL A 324 -13.19 -20.38 12.54
CA VAL A 324 -13.46 -20.21 11.11
C VAL A 324 -14.23 -21.41 10.60
N ILE A 325 -15.36 -21.16 9.94
CA ILE A 325 -16.11 -22.17 9.21
C ILE A 325 -16.04 -21.83 7.73
N PHE A 326 -15.53 -22.76 6.94
CA PHE A 326 -15.43 -22.65 5.49
C PHE A 326 -16.05 -23.87 4.82
N ASN A 327 -17.12 -23.68 4.07
CA ASN A 327 -17.87 -24.78 3.44
C ASN A 327 -17.93 -24.62 1.93
N VAL A 328 -17.87 -25.72 1.18
CA VAL A 328 -18.13 -25.74 -0.27
C VAL A 328 -19.50 -26.36 -0.54
N ALA A 329 -20.44 -25.58 -1.07
CA ALA A 329 -21.84 -26.02 -1.21
C ALA A 329 -22.11 -26.90 -2.45
N ASP A 330 -21.18 -27.02 -3.41
CA ASP A 330 -21.31 -28.00 -4.50
C ASP A 330 -21.05 -29.44 -4.00
N GLN A 331 -20.85 -30.44 -4.88
CA GLN A 331 -20.48 -31.81 -4.48
C GLN A 331 -18.95 -32.06 -4.53
N ALA A 332 -18.13 -31.09 -4.94
CA ALA A 332 -16.68 -31.26 -5.13
C ALA A 332 -15.86 -30.99 -3.86
N SER A 333 -14.89 -31.84 -3.55
CA SER A 333 -13.96 -31.60 -2.44
C SER A 333 -13.11 -30.35 -2.66
N MET A 334 -12.74 -29.68 -1.56
CA MET A 334 -11.75 -28.61 -1.56
C MET A 334 -10.42 -29.12 -2.12
N PRO A 335 -9.73 -28.34 -2.97
CA PRO A 335 -8.38 -28.67 -3.37
C PRO A 335 -7.42 -28.52 -2.18
N ALA A 336 -6.37 -29.34 -2.16
CA ALA A 336 -5.22 -29.09 -1.30
C ALA A 336 -4.50 -27.80 -1.75
N GLY A 337 -3.89 -27.09 -0.79
CA GLY A 337 -3.25 -25.80 -1.01
C GLY A 337 -3.86 -24.70 -0.15
N ASP A 338 -3.58 -23.45 -0.49
CA ASP A 338 -4.08 -22.29 0.25
C ASP A 338 -5.58 -22.12 0.01
N ILE A 339 -6.35 -22.09 1.10
CA ILE A 339 -7.83 -22.05 1.04
C ILE A 339 -8.39 -20.69 1.43
N LEU A 340 -7.74 -19.98 2.34
CA LEU A 340 -8.10 -18.62 2.76
C LEU A 340 -6.91 -17.90 3.39
N THR A 341 -6.99 -16.58 3.47
CA THR A 341 -6.12 -15.74 4.31
C THR A 341 -6.91 -15.04 5.40
N ILE A 342 -6.21 -14.69 6.47
CA ILE A 342 -6.73 -13.98 7.64
C ILE A 342 -5.84 -12.78 7.88
N LYS A 343 -6.41 -11.57 7.93
CA LYS A 343 -5.72 -10.38 8.43
C LYS A 343 -5.71 -10.40 9.96
N VAL A 344 -4.51 -10.34 10.53
CA VAL A 344 -4.28 -10.35 11.97
C VAL A 344 -3.54 -9.07 12.33
N ASP A 345 -4.08 -8.28 13.24
CA ASP A 345 -3.39 -7.11 13.77
C ASP A 345 -2.46 -7.52 14.91
N VAL A 346 -1.26 -6.95 14.91
CA VAL A 346 -0.26 -7.07 15.96
C VAL A 346 -0.28 -5.77 16.74
N ALA A 347 -0.55 -5.85 18.04
CA ALA A 347 -0.65 -4.70 18.91
C ALA A 347 0.61 -3.82 18.81
N ALA A 348 0.41 -2.51 18.90
CA ALA A 348 1.51 -1.56 18.94
C ALA A 348 2.52 -1.91 20.04
N GLY A 349 3.80 -1.63 19.79
CA GLY A 349 4.92 -2.01 20.65
C GLY A 349 5.34 -3.48 20.58
N GLN A 350 4.60 -4.33 19.85
CA GLN A 350 4.93 -5.75 19.69
C GLN A 350 5.53 -6.03 18.32
N THR A 351 6.48 -6.95 18.28
CA THR A 351 7.00 -7.47 17.01
C THR A 351 6.06 -8.51 16.43
N ALA A 352 6.04 -8.61 15.10
CA ALA A 352 5.27 -9.61 14.39
C ALA A 352 5.66 -11.03 14.86
N PRO A 353 4.71 -11.84 15.39
CA PRO A 353 5.01 -13.22 15.74
C PRO A 353 5.33 -14.07 14.51
N ALA A 354 6.18 -15.07 14.69
CA ALA A 354 6.42 -16.08 13.65
C ALA A 354 5.15 -16.90 13.39
N ALA A 355 5.00 -17.43 12.17
CA ALA A 355 3.85 -18.27 11.80
C ALA A 355 3.64 -19.46 12.75
N SER A 356 4.71 -20.04 13.30
CA SER A 356 4.65 -21.14 14.26
C SER A 356 4.04 -20.78 15.63
N ALA A 357 3.87 -19.50 15.93
CA ALA A 357 3.17 -19.04 17.14
C ALA A 357 1.64 -19.13 16.99
N PHE A 358 1.14 -19.21 15.77
CA PHE A 358 -0.26 -19.51 15.48
C PHE A 358 -0.44 -21.02 15.46
N THR A 359 -1.47 -21.52 16.15
CA THR A 359 -1.72 -22.96 16.23
C THR A 359 -3.16 -23.31 15.89
N VAL A 360 -3.36 -24.50 15.32
CA VAL A 360 -4.68 -25.06 15.07
C VAL A 360 -5.14 -25.78 16.34
N GLY A 361 -6.30 -25.42 16.87
CA GLY A 361 -6.87 -26.01 18.08
C GLY A 361 -7.39 -27.43 17.85
N ASP A 362 -7.32 -28.26 18.89
CA ASP A 362 -7.63 -29.70 18.85
C ASP A 362 -9.06 -30.04 18.44
N ALA A 363 -10.00 -29.10 18.61
CA ALA A 363 -11.39 -29.28 18.20
C ALA A 363 -11.66 -28.98 16.72
N THR A 364 -10.61 -28.69 15.94
CA THR A 364 -10.70 -28.50 14.48
C THR A 364 -11.18 -29.77 13.79
N LYS A 365 -12.17 -29.65 12.90
CA LYS A 365 -12.77 -30.76 12.16
C LYS A 365 -12.74 -30.48 10.67
N LEU A 366 -12.24 -31.46 9.91
CA LEU A 366 -12.31 -31.48 8.46
C LEU A 366 -13.35 -32.53 8.07
N LYS A 367 -14.44 -32.11 7.42
CA LYS A 367 -15.60 -32.97 7.17
C LYS A 367 -15.79 -33.24 5.69
N ASP A 368 -16.23 -34.44 5.35
CA ASP A 368 -16.59 -34.85 3.99
C ASP A 368 -17.99 -34.38 3.59
N VAL A 369 -18.48 -34.82 2.43
CA VAL A 369 -19.81 -34.49 1.90
C VAL A 369 -20.96 -34.98 2.79
N ASN A 370 -20.73 -36.01 3.61
CA ASN A 370 -21.70 -36.58 4.53
C ASN A 370 -21.56 -36.01 5.95
N GLY A 371 -20.64 -35.06 6.16
CA GLY A 371 -20.33 -34.50 7.47
C GLY A 371 -19.42 -35.36 8.35
N ALA A 372 -18.89 -36.48 7.83
CA ALA A 372 -17.97 -37.34 8.55
C ALA A 372 -16.55 -36.75 8.58
N VAL A 373 -15.83 -36.95 9.68
CA VAL A 373 -14.44 -36.44 9.81
C VAL A 373 -13.52 -37.19 8.84
N VAL A 374 -12.79 -36.44 8.02
CA VAL A 374 -11.82 -36.95 7.05
C VAL A 374 -10.51 -37.25 7.76
N SER A 375 -10.04 -38.50 7.67
CA SER A 375 -8.72 -38.90 8.15
C SER A 375 -7.63 -38.57 7.13
N GLY A 376 -6.43 -38.20 7.61
CA GLY A 376 -5.28 -37.89 6.74
C GLY A 376 -5.32 -36.52 6.06
N ALA A 377 -6.31 -35.69 6.35
CA ALA A 377 -6.33 -34.28 6.01
C ALA A 377 -5.90 -33.42 7.21
N ALA A 378 -5.26 -32.28 6.94
CA ALA A 378 -4.81 -31.36 8.00
C ALA A 378 -4.78 -29.91 7.51
N ILE A 379 -4.87 -28.99 8.47
CA ILE A 379 -4.65 -27.55 8.26
C ILE A 379 -3.24 -27.18 8.71
N THR A 380 -2.57 -26.37 7.90
CA THR A 380 -1.30 -25.72 8.25
C THR A 380 -1.44 -24.21 8.14
N LEU A 381 -0.78 -23.50 9.05
CA LEU A 381 -0.77 -22.04 9.12
C LEU A 381 0.63 -21.54 8.70
N ARG A 382 0.70 -20.54 7.84
CA ARG A 382 1.96 -19.99 7.34
C ARG A 382 1.92 -18.51 7.01
#